data_AF-A0A2T6MXS2-F1
#
_entry.id   AF-A0A2T6MXS2-F1
#
_cell.length_a   1.000
_cell.length_b   1.000
_cell.length_c   1.000
_cell.angle_alpha   90.00
_cell.angle_beta   90.00
_cell.angle_gamma   90.00
#
_symmetry.space_group_name_H-M   'P 1'
#
loop_
_entity.id
_entity.type
_entity.pdbx_description
1 polymer ?
#
loop_
_entity_poly.entity_id
_entity_poly.type
_entity_poly.pdbx_seq_one_letter_code
_entity_poly.pdbx_strand_id
1 'polypeptide(L)' 'MKQAKQGDTVRIHYTGTLDDGTQFDSSSGREPIEFILGEKKVIPGFESGVEGMQVGEQKRIHIP' A
#
# COMPACT_ATOMS: atom_id res chain seq x y z
N MET A 1 2.37 -13.82 -13.95
CA MET A 1 2.41 -12.40 -13.50
C MET A 1 3.05 -12.37 -12.12
N LYS A 2 3.89 -11.38 -11.80
CA LYS A 2 4.60 -11.30 -10.51
C LYS A 2 3.65 -10.70 -9.46
N GLN A 3 3.39 -11.45 -8.40
CA GLN A 3 2.62 -11.01 -7.23
C GLN A 3 3.57 -10.60 -6.10
N ALA A 4 3.18 -9.59 -5.32
CA ALA A 4 3.91 -9.16 -4.14
C ALA A 4 3.82 -10.24 -3.04
N LYS A 5 4.95 -10.55 -2.42
CA LYS A 5 5.08 -11.52 -1.32
C LYS A 5 6.08 -11.04 -0.28
N GLN A 6 6.07 -11.64 0.91
CA GLN A 6 6.99 -11.30 1.99
C GLN A 6 8.45 -11.34 1.53
N GLY A 7 9.23 -10.34 1.93
CA GLY A 7 10.61 -10.11 1.51
C GLY A 7 10.77 -9.32 0.22
N ASP A 8 9.71 -9.10 -0.57
CA ASP A 8 9.81 -8.26 -1.77
C ASP A 8 9.87 -6.78 -1.40
N THR A 9 10.71 -6.03 -2.13
CA THR A 9 10.65 -4.57 -2.16
C THR A 9 9.48 -4.13 -3.04
N VAL A 10 8.54 -3.40 -2.45
CA VAL A 10 7.35 -2.88 -3.12
C VAL A 10 7.45 -1.37 -3.26
N ARG A 11 7.16 -0.86 -4.46
CA ARG A 11 6.97 0.57 -4.73
C ARG A 11 5.52 0.82 -5.12
N ILE A 12 4.82 1.68 -4.39
CA ILE A 12 3.38 1.87 -4.59
C ILE A 12 2.94 3.32 -4.38
N HIS A 13 2.02 3.78 -5.24
CA HIS A 13 1.26 5.00 -4.99
C HIS A 13 0.01 4.69 -4.16
N TYR A 14 -0.30 5.54 -3.19
CA TYR A 14 -1.47 5.37 -2.32
C TYR A 14 -2.14 6.71 -2.06
N THR A 15 -3.39 6.63 -1.61
CA THR A 15 -4.13 7.73 -1.01
C THR A 15 -4.85 7.17 0.20
N GLY A 16 -4.58 7.75 1.37
CA GLY A 16 -5.20 7.40 2.64
C GLY A 16 -6.29 8.39 3.00
N THR A 17 -7.50 7.89 3.27
CA THR A 17 -8.64 8.68 3.72
C THR A 17 -9.18 8.11 5.03
N LEU A 18 -9.73 8.98 5.87
CA LEU A 18 -10.58 8.60 7.00
C LEU A 18 -11.95 8.15 6.48
N ASP A 19 -12.77 7.58 7.37
CA ASP A 19 -14.11 7.07 7.02
C ASP A 19 -15.09 8.17 6.57
N ASP A 20 -14.86 9.40 7.01
CA ASP A 20 -15.61 10.57 6.55
C ASP A 20 -15.16 11.09 5.16
N GLY A 21 -14.17 10.43 4.55
CA GLY A 21 -13.60 10.80 3.25
C GLY A 21 -12.46 11.82 3.33
N THR A 22 -12.13 12.34 4.52
CA THR A 22 -11.02 13.28 4.71
C THR A 22 -9.71 12.60 4.37
N GLN A 23 -8.99 13.11 3.38
CA GLN A 23 -7.65 12.63 3.06
C GLN A 23 -6.66 13.03 4.15
N PHE A 24 -5.99 12.05 4.75
CA PHE A 24 -4.92 12.32 5.72
C PHE A 24 -3.54 12.25 5.07
N ASP A 25 -3.37 11.48 3.99
CA ASP A 25 -2.09 11.35 3.29
C ASP A 25 -2.26 10.87 1.84
N SER A 26 -1.30 11.18 0.97
CA SER A 26 -1.24 10.67 -0.41
C SER A 26 0.16 10.83 -0.99
N SER A 27 0.55 9.87 -1.84
CA SER A 27 1.76 9.99 -2.67
C SER A 27 1.47 10.53 -4.07
N SER A 28 0.25 11.01 -4.35
CA SER A 28 -0.06 11.70 -5.60
C SER A 28 0.80 12.97 -5.75
N GLY A 29 1.41 13.14 -6.92
CA GLY A 29 2.32 14.25 -7.21
C GLY A 29 3.70 14.15 -6.54
N ARG A 30 4.03 13.01 -5.92
CA ARG A 30 5.34 12.71 -5.30
C ARG A 30 5.85 11.36 -5.82
N GLU A 31 7.04 10.94 -5.39
CA GLU A 31 7.51 9.58 -5.69
C GLU A 31 6.68 8.52 -4.93
N PRO A 32 6.54 7.29 -5.48
CA PRO A 32 5.94 6.19 -4.77
C PRO A 32 6.71 5.90 -3.49
N ILE A 33 6.01 5.47 -2.44
CA ILE A 33 6.69 4.94 -1.26
C ILE A 33 7.32 3.60 -1.58
N GLU A 34 8.45 3.31 -0.94
CA GLU A 34 9.16 2.04 -1.05
C GLU A 34 9.27 1.39 0.33
N PHE A 35 8.92 0.12 0.43
CA PHE A 35 9.08 -0.66 1.65
C PHE A 35 9.28 -2.15 1.34
N ILE A 36 9.81 -2.89 2.32
CA ILE A 36 9.93 -4.35 2.25
C ILE A 36 8.70 -4.97 2.90
N LEU A 37 8.01 -5.84 2.16
CA LEU A 37 6.80 -6.51 2.65
C LEU A 37 7.17 -7.55 3.72
N GLY A 38 6.54 -7.49 4.90
CA GLY A 38 6.80 -8.34 6.06
C GLY A 38 7.66 -7.68 7.16
N GLU A 39 8.21 -6.48 6.93
CA GLU A 39 9.07 -5.78 7.91
C GLU A 39 8.31 -4.82 8.85
N LYS A 40 6.97 -4.72 8.74
CA LYS A 40 6.14 -3.84 9.59
C LYS A 40 6.58 -2.37 9.54
N LYS A 41 7.09 -1.93 8.37
CA LYS A 41 7.48 -0.53 8.10
C LYS A 41 6.27 0.38 7.86
N VAL A 42 5.11 -0.22 7.60
CA VAL A 42 3.82 0.43 7.38
C VAL A 42 2.77 -0.21 8.30
N ILE A 43 1.58 0.37 8.37
CA ILE A 43 0.51 -0.18 9.21
C ILE A 43 0.10 -1.60 8.74
N PRO A 44 -0.20 -2.55 9.66
CA PRO A 44 -0.45 -3.94 9.32
C PRO A 44 -1.57 -4.17 8.29
N GLY A 45 -2.62 -3.33 8.34
CA GLY A 45 -3.72 -3.40 7.37
C GLY A 45 -3.29 -3.04 5.95
N PHE A 46 -2.36 -2.09 5.81
CA PHE A 46 -1.82 -1.70 4.51
C PHE A 46 -0.89 -2.78 3.97
N GLU A 47 -0.05 -3.35 4.83
CA GLU A 47 0.83 -4.47 4.50
C GLU A 47 0.03 -5.68 3.99
N SER A 48 -0.99 -6.10 4.75
CA SER A 48 -1.92 -7.18 4.37
C SER A 48 -2.68 -6.88 3.08
N GLY A 49 -2.99 -5.60 2.82
CA GLY A 49 -3.69 -5.18 1.62
C GLY A 49 -2.88 -5.36 0.34
N VAL A 50 -1.55 -5.15 0.44
CA VAL A 50 -0.56 -5.21 -0.63
C VAL A 50 -0.10 -6.64 -0.92
N GLU A 51 -0.09 -7.52 0.08
CA GLU A 51 0.26 -8.93 -0.12
C GLU A 51 -0.64 -9.58 -1.19
N GLY A 52 -0.01 -10.24 -2.17
CA GLY A 52 -0.67 -10.87 -3.30
C GLY A 52 -1.06 -9.93 -4.45
N MET A 53 -0.90 -8.61 -4.32
CA MET A 53 -1.19 -7.67 -5.42
C MET A 53 -0.24 -7.88 -6.60
N GLN A 54 -0.75 -7.63 -7.80
CA GLN A 54 0.03 -7.65 -9.03
C GLN A 54 0.58 -6.26 -9.38
N VAL A 55 1.72 -6.21 -10.08
CA VAL A 55 2.26 -4.94 -10.57
C VAL A 55 1.25 -4.27 -11.51
N GLY A 56 0.91 -3.02 -11.22
CA GLY A 56 -0.08 -2.22 -11.97
C GLY A 56 -1.53 -2.39 -11.47
N GLU A 57 -1.77 -3.28 -10.51
CA GLU A 57 -3.08 -3.41 -9.86
C GLU A 57 -3.38 -2.18 -8.98
N GLN A 58 -4.66 -1.78 -8.97
CA GLN A 58 -5.18 -0.81 -8.00
C GLN A 58 -6.23 -1.48 -7.14
N LYS A 59 -6.15 -1.23 -5.83
CA LYS A 59 -7.04 -1.84 -4.84
C LYS A 59 -7.40 -0.82 -3.79
N ARG A 60 -8.68 -0.81 -3.38
CA ARG A 60 -9.15 -0.08 -2.20
C ARG A 60 -9.24 -1.06 -1.05
N ILE A 61 -8.61 -0.73 0.06
CA ILE A 61 -8.68 -1.49 1.31
C ILE A 61 -9.26 -0.59 2.39
N HIS A 62 -10.07 -1.17 3.26
CA HIS A 62 -10.57 -0.50 4.46
C HIS A 62 -9.89 -1.17 5.66
N ILE A 63 -9.29 -0.37 6.52
CA ILE A 63 -8.53 -0.80 7.70
C ILE A 63 -9.30 -0.26 8.91
N PRO A 64 -9.95 -1.13 9.71
CA PRO A 64 -10.72 -0.72 10.89
C PRO A 64 -9.86 -0.15 12.03
#